data_AF-A0A9D4H1J3-F1
#
_entry.id   AF-A0A9D4H1J3-F1
#
_cell.length_a   1.000
_cell.length_b   1.000
_cell.length_c   1.000
_cell.angle_alpha   90.00
_cell.angle_beta   90.00
_cell.angle_gamma   90.00
#
_symmetry.space_group_name_H-M   'P 1'
#
loop_
_entity.id
_entity.type
_entity.pdbx_description
1 polymer ?
#
loop_
_entity_poly.entity_id
_entity_poly.type
_entity_poly.pdbx_seq_one_letter_code
_entity_poly.pdbx_strand_id
1 'polypeptide(L)' 'MTSIRTGRLVSDLYTKPTDKHLYLHKDSSHTESTQKAIPCGLGVRLKRICSKETGYKNTESRSKSNY' A
#
# COMPACT_ATOMS: atom_id res chain seq x y z
N MET A 1 7.62 -3.33 -13.09
CA MET A 1 8.31 -3.24 -14.39
C MET A 1 8.34 -1.79 -14.83
N THR A 2 9.42 -1.32 -15.47
CA THR A 2 9.55 0.08 -15.92
C THR A 2 9.52 0.10 -17.44
N SER A 3 8.67 0.94 -18.04
CA SER A 3 8.45 1.02 -19.48
C SER A 3 8.20 2.46 -19.91
N ILE A 4 8.49 2.78 -21.17
CA ILE A 4 8.18 4.10 -21.74
C ILE A 4 6.85 3.99 -22.49
N ARG A 5 5.86 4.82 -22.14
CA ARG A 5 4.56 4.90 -22.81
C ARG A 5 4.28 6.35 -23.18
N THR A 6 4.04 6.61 -24.47
CA THR A 6 3.69 7.95 -24.99
C THR A 6 4.64 9.05 -24.50
N GLY A 7 5.95 8.80 -24.55
CA GLY A 7 6.97 9.75 -24.08
C GLY A 7 7.08 9.93 -22.55
N ARG A 8 6.35 9.13 -21.76
CA ARG A 8 6.42 9.14 -20.29
C ARG A 8 7.01 7.84 -19.76
N LEU A 9 7.84 7.96 -18.72
CA LEU A 9 8.29 6.81 -17.95
C LEU A 9 7.14 6.33 -17.06
N VAL A 10 6.79 5.05 -17.19
CA VAL A 10 5.76 4.38 -16.40
C VAL A 10 6.39 3.23 -15.66
N SER A 11 6.25 3.20 -14.34
CA SER A 11 6.73 2.12 -13.49
C SER A 11 5.64 1.63 -12.56
N ASP A 12 5.67 0.33 -12.27
CA ASP A 12 4.82 -0.24 -11.22
C ASP A 12 5.36 0.08 -9.83
N LEU A 13 4.46 0.03 -8.84
CA LEU A 13 4.84 0.12 -7.43
C LEU A 13 5.52 -1.17 -6.99
N TYR A 14 6.81 -1.08 -6.71
CA TYR A 14 7.58 -2.17 -6.12
C TYR A 14 7.44 -2.15 -4.59
N THR A 15 7.17 -3.31 -4.01
CA THR A 15 7.14 -3.53 -2.56
C THR A 15 8.27 -4.48 -2.22
N LYS A 16 9.08 -4.16 -1.22
CA LYS A 16 10.15 -5.07 -0.81
C LYS A 16 9.54 -6.38 -0.28
N PRO A 17 10.16 -7.54 -0.54
CA PRO A 17 9.67 -8.82 -0.03
C PRO A 17 9.61 -8.87 1.51
N THR A 18 10.40 -8.05 2.19
CA THR A 18 10.44 -7.94 3.66
C THR A 18 9.60 -6.78 4.20
N ASP A 19 8.90 -6.03 3.35
CA ASP A 19 7.98 -4.99 3.80
C ASP A 19 6.77 -5.69 4.44
N LYS A 20 6.88 -5.95 5.75
CA LYS A 20 5.72 -6.31 6.55
C LYS A 20 4.88 -5.05 6.59
N HIS A 21 3.79 -5.05 5.83
CA HIS A 21 2.82 -3.97 5.80
C HIS A 21 2.62 -3.54 7.25
N LEU A 22 2.89 -2.26 7.56
CA LEU A 22 3.10 -1.73 8.93
C LEU A 22 1.88 -1.85 9.87
N TYR A 23 0.92 -2.71 9.55
CA TYR A 23 -0.22 -3.07 10.38
C TYR A 23 0.26 -3.59 11.73
N LEU A 24 -0.34 -3.03 12.77
CA LEU A 24 -0.21 -3.55 14.11
C LEU A 24 -1.05 -4.83 14.23
N HIS A 25 -0.52 -5.80 14.97
CA HIS A 25 -1.33 -6.93 15.41
C HIS A 25 -2.44 -6.43 16.35
N LYS A 26 -3.63 -7.03 16.25
CA LYS A 26 -4.79 -6.68 17.08
C LYS A 26 -4.47 -6.75 18.58
N ASP A 27 -3.65 -7.73 18.97
CA ASP A 27 -3.24 -7.97 20.36
C ASP A 27 -2.01 -7.16 20.78
N SER A 28 -1.51 -6.25 19.92
CA SER A 28 -0.44 -5.35 20.33
C SER A 28 -0.95 -4.36 21.39
N SER A 29 -0.07 -3.93 22.29
CA SER A 29 -0.41 -3.01 23.39
C SER A 29 -0.74 -1.57 22.98
N HIS A 30 -1.11 -1.35 21.72
CA HIS A 30 -1.40 -0.04 21.15
C HIS A 30 -2.89 0.23 21.23
N THR A 31 -3.27 1.50 21.37
CA THR A 31 -4.67 1.89 21.40
C THR A 31 -5.40 1.53 20.09
N GLU A 32 -6.69 1.24 20.17
CA GLU A 32 -7.50 0.96 18.98
C GLU A 32 -7.42 2.08 17.94
N SER A 33 -7.35 3.33 18.40
CA SER A 33 -7.21 4.50 17.52
C SER A 33 -5.96 4.37 16.64
N THR A 34 -4.82 4.02 17.23
CA THR A 34 -3.56 3.80 16.51
C THR A 34 -3.67 2.61 15.55
N GLN A 35 -4.23 1.49 16.02
CA GLN A 35 -4.40 0.29 15.19
C GLN A 35 -5.28 0.55 13.95
N LYS A 36 -6.30 1.40 14.08
CA LYS A 36 -7.20 1.82 12.97
C LYS A 36 -6.58 2.91 12.09
N ALA A 37 -5.83 3.84 12.67
CA ALA A 37 -5.23 4.96 11.96
C ALA A 37 -4.10 4.53 11.02
N ILE A 38 -3.30 3.54 11.40
CA ILE A 38 -2.17 3.06 10.58
C ILE A 38 -2.64 2.53 9.22
N PRO A 39 -3.61 1.59 9.11
CA PRO A 39 -4.14 1.17 7.83
C PRO A 39 -4.68 2.31 6.97
N CYS A 40 -5.38 3.26 7.59
CA CYS A 40 -5.90 4.44 6.90
C CYS A 40 -4.75 5.28 6.29
N GLY A 41 -3.71 5.57 7.09
CA GLY A 41 -2.54 6.32 6.63
C GLY A 41 -1.79 5.61 5.49
N LEU A 42 -1.65 4.28 5.57
CA LEU A 42 -1.06 3.47 4.50
C LEU A 42 -1.88 3.54 3.20
N GLY A 43 -3.21 3.47 3.30
CA GLY A 43 -4.11 3.63 2.15
C GLY A 43 -3.96 4.99 1.45
N VAL A 44 -3.85 6.08 2.23
CA VAL A 44 -3.60 7.42 1.69
C VAL A 44 -2.23 7.51 0.99
N ARG A 45 -1.19 6.88 1.53
CA ARG A 45 0.13 6.83 0.88
C ARG A 45 0.07 6.12 -0.47
N LEU A 46 -0.61 4.98 -0.56
CA LEU A 46 -0.81 4.26 -1.82
C LEU A 46 -1.52 5.14 -2.86
N LYS A 47 -2.58 5.85 -2.45
CA LYS A 47 -3.30 6.80 -3.34
C LYS A 47 -2.40 7.93 -3.86
N ARG A 48 -1.46 8.42 -3.04
CA ARG A 48 -0.51 9.48 -3.45
C ARG A 48 0.57 8.97 -4.39
N ILE A 49 1.03 7.73 -4.20
CA ILE A 49 2.10 7.14 -5.02
C ILE A 49 1.57 6.69 -6.39
N CYS A 50 0.38 6.10 -6.43
CA CYS A 50 -0.20 5.60 -7.68
C CYS A 50 -0.80 6.74 -8.50
N SER A 51 -0.33 6.94 -9.73
CA SER A 51 -0.91 7.91 -10.67
C SER A 51 -2.31 7.52 -11.19
N LYS A 52 -2.73 6.26 -10.99
CA LYS A 52 -4.02 5.74 -11.44
C LYS A 52 -4.71 5.00 -10.30
N GLU A 53 -6.03 5.17 -10.23
CA GLU A 53 -6.92 4.49 -9.29
C GLU A 53 -6.76 2.97 -9.32
N THR A 54 -6.65 2.39 -10.51
CA THR A 54 -6.48 0.95 -10.70
C THR A 54 -5.19 0.42 -10.06
N GLY A 55 -4.14 1.23 -10.01
CA GLY A 55 -2.87 0.87 -9.37
C GLY A 55 -3.03 0.65 -7.88
N TYR A 56 -3.74 1.54 -7.18
CA TYR A 56 -3.94 1.38 -5.74
C TYR A 56 -4.88 0.21 -5.43
N LYS A 57 -5.96 0.01 -6.20
CA LYS A 57 -6.93 -1.08 -5.97
C LYS A 57 -6.26 -2.46 -6.07
N ASN A 58 -5.36 -2.62 -7.03
CA ASN A 58 -4.59 -3.85 -7.21
C ASN A 58 -3.59 -4.10 -6.06
N THR A 59 -3.05 -3.04 -5.46
CA THR A 59 -2.19 -3.18 -4.27
C THR A 59 -3.01 -3.46 -3.01
N GLU A 60 -4.19 -2.86 -2.88
CA GLU A 60 -5.09 -3.06 -1.75
C GLU A 60 -5.57 -4.51 -1.66
N SER A 61 -5.96 -5.12 -2.78
CA SER A 61 -6.36 -6.53 -2.83
C SER A 61 -5.23 -7.48 -2.44
N ARG A 62 -3.98 -7.18 -2.82
CA ARG A 62 -2.78 -7.93 -2.43
C ARG A 62 -2.50 -7.87 -0.93
N SER A 63 -2.74 -6.72 -0.31
CA SER A 63 -2.55 -6.52 1.14
C SER A 63 -3.59 -7.26 1.98
N LYS A 64 -4.83 -7.37 1.51
CA LYS A 64 -5.93 -8.05 2.22
C LYS A 64 -5.79 -9.57 2.27
N SER A 65 -5.02 -10.18 1.36
CA SER A 65 -4.81 -11.63 1.33
C SER A 65 -3.87 -12.17 2.42
N ASN A 66 -3.19 -11.29 3.17
CA ASN A 66 -2.20 -11.66 4.18
C ASN A 66 -2.71 -11.56 5.63
N TYR A 67 -4.02 -11.41 5.83
CA TYR A 67 -4.68 -11.43 7.14
C TYR A 67 -5.83 -12.42 7.14
#